data_AF-A0A5S3XEY5-F1
#
_entry.id   AF-A0A5S3XEY5-F1
#
_cell.length_a   1.000
_cell.length_b   1.000
_cell.length_c   1.000
_cell.angle_alpha   90.00
_cell.angle_beta   90.00
_cell.angle_gamma   90.00
#
_symmetry.space_group_name_H-M   'P 1'
#
loop_
_entity.id
_entity.type
_entity.pdbx_description
1 polymer ?
#
loop_
_entity_poly.entity_id
_entity_poly.type
_entity_poly.pdbx_seq_one_letter_code
_entity_poly.pdbx_strand_id
1 'polypeptide(L)'
;MSTNTESKGTFSFAALRQPDSDGYVVTRGDTPSYEDGQDYLDGIKNTHAGKNAVKVATVGKPSKVIFTELADVGEARVEGAVFVDGNQNGVKESQDLAITNLAVTLTGKDEFGNAVSLTTNTDSNGAFSFAALRQPDADGYVVTRADTPR
;
A
#
# COMPACT_ATOMS: atom_id res chain seq x y z
N MET A 1 -16.00 -13.01 22.26
CA MET A 1 -15.84 -14.44 21.87
C MET A 1 -14.66 -14.53 20.93
N SER A 2 -13.93 -15.64 20.91
CA SER A 2 -12.82 -15.89 19.98
C SER A 2 -13.04 -17.21 19.25
N THR A 3 -12.78 -17.26 17.94
CA THR A 3 -12.86 -18.48 17.12
C THR A 3 -11.61 -18.57 16.26
N ASN A 4 -11.11 -19.78 16.01
CA ASN A 4 -10.04 -20.01 15.04
C ASN A 4 -10.63 -20.32 13.66
N THR A 5 -9.90 -19.93 12.62
CA THR A 5 -10.28 -20.19 11.23
C THR A 5 -10.16 -21.69 10.92
N GLU A 6 -11.19 -22.27 10.29
CA GLU A 6 -11.15 -23.66 9.83
C GLU A 6 -10.28 -23.84 8.59
N SER A 7 -10.05 -25.08 8.14
CA SER A 7 -9.19 -25.45 7.01
C SER A 7 -9.56 -24.87 5.63
N LYS A 8 -10.59 -24.00 5.58
CA LYS A 8 -11.06 -23.27 4.38
C LYS A 8 -11.20 -21.76 4.57
N GLY A 9 -10.63 -21.18 5.63
CA GLY A 9 -10.69 -19.73 5.82
C GLY A 9 -11.99 -19.22 6.47
N THR A 10 -12.89 -20.10 6.91
CA THR A 10 -14.20 -19.73 7.46
C THR A 10 -14.22 -19.71 8.99
N PHE A 11 -14.97 -18.76 9.55
CA PHE A 11 -15.36 -18.72 10.97
C PHE A 11 -16.82 -18.28 11.10
N SER A 12 -17.48 -18.58 12.22
CA SER A 12 -18.85 -18.11 12.49
C SER A 12 -19.07 -17.80 13.97
N PHE A 13 -19.85 -16.76 14.23
CA PHE A 13 -20.39 -16.46 15.56
C PHE A 13 -21.91 -16.68 15.51
N ALA A 14 -22.41 -17.67 16.26
CA ALA A 14 -23.82 -18.01 16.30
C ALA A 14 -24.53 -17.39 17.50
N ALA A 15 -25.86 -17.25 17.40
CA ALA A 15 -26.74 -16.78 18.48
C ALA A 15 -26.36 -15.40 19.06
N LEU A 16 -25.80 -14.51 18.24
CA LEU A 16 -25.54 -13.13 18.63
C LEU A 16 -26.86 -12.39 18.85
N ARG A 17 -26.93 -11.60 19.92
CA ARG A 17 -28.03 -10.65 20.14
C ARG A 17 -27.79 -9.42 19.27
N GLN A 18 -28.82 -8.59 19.07
CA GLN A 18 -28.57 -7.26 18.50
C GLN A 18 -27.59 -6.52 19.41
N PRO A 19 -26.52 -5.90 18.85
CA PRO A 19 -25.65 -5.06 19.64
C PRO A 19 -26.40 -3.79 20.09
N ASP A 20 -25.81 -3.07 21.03
CA ASP A 20 -26.24 -1.72 21.37
C ASP A 20 -25.84 -0.72 20.25
N SER A 21 -25.95 0.58 20.54
CA SER A 21 -25.58 1.64 19.60
C SER A 21 -24.11 1.58 19.15
N ASP A 22 -23.23 0.91 19.91
CA ASP A 22 -21.81 0.83 19.61
C ASP A 22 -21.47 -0.32 18.65
N GLY A 23 -22.39 -1.28 18.46
CA GLY A 23 -22.21 -2.40 17.53
C GLY A 23 -21.30 -3.50 18.07
N TYR A 24 -21.10 -4.55 17.27
CA TYR A 24 -19.97 -5.47 17.46
C TYR A 24 -18.77 -4.98 16.65
N VAL A 25 -17.57 -5.24 17.15
CA VAL A 25 -16.33 -5.10 16.37
C VAL A 25 -15.72 -6.48 16.23
N VAL A 26 -15.57 -6.94 14.99
CA VAL A 26 -14.83 -8.16 14.67
C VAL A 26 -13.41 -7.75 14.34
N THR A 27 -12.44 -8.31 15.04
CA THR A 27 -11.01 -8.07 14.79
C THR A 27 -10.30 -9.34 14.36
N ARG A 28 -9.31 -9.21 13.49
CA ARG A 28 -8.34 -10.27 13.16
C ARG A 28 -6.96 -9.91 13.74
N GLY A 29 -6.11 -10.91 13.97
CA GLY A 29 -4.68 -10.69 14.27
C GLY A 29 -3.89 -10.35 12.99
N ASP A 30 -2.73 -9.71 13.17
CA ASP A 30 -1.85 -9.36 12.05
C ASP A 30 -1.30 -10.61 11.33
N THR A 31 -1.08 -10.46 10.04
CA THR A 31 -0.56 -11.47 9.11
C THR A 31 0.78 -10.98 8.56
N PRO A 32 1.93 -11.29 9.20
CA PRO A 32 3.21 -10.63 8.91
C PRO A 32 3.80 -10.86 7.51
N SER A 33 3.15 -11.67 6.68
CA SER A 33 3.58 -12.01 5.31
C SER A 33 2.61 -11.46 4.26
N TYR A 34 1.66 -10.64 4.69
CA TYR A 34 0.70 -9.97 3.84
C TYR A 34 0.43 -8.56 4.37
N GLU A 35 0.23 -7.61 3.47
CA GLU A 35 -0.30 -6.30 3.84
C GLU A 35 -1.82 -6.41 4.03
N ASP A 36 -2.34 -5.69 5.04
CA ASP A 36 -3.78 -5.66 5.34
C ASP A 36 -4.55 -5.15 4.12
N GLY A 37 -5.48 -5.97 3.64
CA GLY A 37 -6.29 -5.65 2.48
C GLY A 37 -7.52 -4.81 2.82
N GLN A 38 -8.41 -4.66 1.84
CA GLN A 38 -9.69 -4.03 2.09
C GLN A 38 -10.68 -5.02 2.72
N ASP A 39 -11.25 -4.66 3.87
CA ASP A 39 -12.25 -5.51 4.53
C ASP A 39 -13.68 -5.20 4.08
N TYR A 40 -14.60 -6.16 4.28
CA TYR A 40 -16.00 -6.06 3.86
C TYR A 40 -16.97 -6.60 4.91
N LEU A 41 -18.12 -5.93 5.03
CA LEU A 41 -19.32 -6.43 5.72
C LEU A 41 -20.43 -6.60 4.68
N ASP A 42 -20.95 -7.81 4.53
CA ASP A 42 -22.05 -8.12 3.60
C ASP A 42 -21.78 -7.66 2.14
N GLY A 43 -20.52 -7.75 1.73
CA GLY A 43 -20.05 -7.34 0.40
C GLY A 43 -19.83 -5.83 0.24
N ILE A 44 -20.08 -5.03 1.28
CA ILE A 44 -19.85 -3.59 1.29
C ILE A 44 -18.50 -3.29 1.93
N LYS A 45 -17.73 -2.40 1.28
CA LYS A 45 -16.42 -1.93 1.75
C LYS A 45 -16.53 -1.40 3.19
N ASN A 46 -15.75 -1.97 4.10
CA ASN A 46 -15.64 -1.50 5.47
C ASN A 46 -14.99 -0.11 5.50
N THR A 47 -15.60 0.81 6.25
CA THR A 47 -15.10 2.18 6.45
C THR A 47 -14.76 2.46 7.92
N HIS A 48 -14.79 1.43 8.77
CA HIS A 48 -14.46 1.55 10.18
C HIS A 48 -12.98 1.93 10.36
N ALA A 49 -12.72 2.88 11.26
CA ALA A 49 -11.37 3.30 11.60
C ALA A 49 -10.71 2.25 12.51
N GLY A 50 -9.99 1.31 11.90
CA GLY A 50 -9.21 0.29 12.59
C GLY A 50 -8.68 -0.73 11.60
N LYS A 51 -7.35 -0.93 11.59
CA LYS A 51 -6.74 -2.03 10.84
C LYS A 51 -7.30 -3.36 11.37
N ASN A 52 -7.47 -4.33 10.48
CA ASN A 52 -7.98 -5.64 10.85
C ASN A 52 -9.32 -5.61 11.62
N ALA A 53 -10.19 -4.60 11.43
CA ALA A 53 -11.39 -4.41 12.24
C ALA A 53 -12.63 -4.01 11.44
N VAL A 54 -13.72 -4.77 11.57
CA VAL A 54 -15.02 -4.50 10.94
C VAL A 54 -16.09 -4.27 11.99
N LYS A 55 -16.78 -3.11 11.93
CA LYS A 55 -17.92 -2.80 12.80
C LYS A 55 -19.23 -3.33 12.21
N VAL A 56 -19.96 -4.11 13.00
CA VAL A 56 -21.29 -4.66 12.69
C VAL A 56 -22.32 -3.92 13.54
N ALA A 57 -23.03 -2.97 12.94
CA ALA A 57 -24.01 -2.12 13.63
C ALA A 57 -25.41 -2.76 13.75
N THR A 58 -25.76 -3.64 12.82
CA THR A 58 -27.04 -4.36 12.81
C THR A 58 -26.77 -5.82 12.49
N VAL A 59 -27.34 -6.73 13.27
CA VAL A 59 -27.24 -8.18 13.01
C VAL A 59 -28.54 -8.63 12.37
N GLY A 60 -28.56 -8.91 11.07
CA GLY A 60 -29.82 -9.24 10.37
C GLY A 60 -29.61 -10.02 9.08
N LYS A 61 -30.02 -11.30 9.09
CA LYS A 61 -29.61 -12.39 8.16
C LYS A 61 -28.13 -12.76 8.39
N PRO A 62 -27.60 -13.93 7.98
CA PRO A 62 -26.22 -14.22 8.34
C PRO A 62 -25.32 -13.14 7.75
N SER A 63 -24.80 -12.27 8.61
CA SER A 63 -23.86 -11.23 8.23
C SER A 63 -22.51 -11.87 7.99
N LYS A 64 -21.87 -11.49 6.89
CA LYS A 64 -20.58 -12.02 6.47
C LYS A 64 -19.52 -10.92 6.56
N VAL A 65 -18.58 -11.13 7.47
CA VAL A 65 -17.34 -10.36 7.53
C VAL A 65 -16.30 -11.06 6.67
N ILE A 66 -15.62 -10.30 5.81
CA ILE A 66 -14.49 -10.79 4.99
C ILE A 66 -13.32 -9.88 5.26
N PHE A 67 -12.24 -10.44 5.78
CA PHE A 67 -10.95 -9.78 5.78
C PHE A 67 -10.17 -10.18 4.52
N THR A 68 -9.52 -9.24 3.87
CA THR A 68 -8.65 -9.55 2.72
C THR A 68 -7.20 -9.24 3.02
N GLU A 69 -6.30 -9.82 2.23
CA GLU A 69 -4.86 -9.70 2.37
C GLU A 69 -4.28 -9.40 1.00
N LEU A 70 -3.25 -8.58 0.95
CA LEU A 70 -2.52 -8.25 -0.26
C LEU A 70 -1.14 -8.90 -0.20
N ALA A 71 -0.68 -9.45 -1.34
CA ALA A 71 0.70 -9.89 -1.45
C ALA A 71 1.64 -8.73 -1.12
N ASP A 72 2.70 -9.00 -0.35
CA ASP A 72 3.64 -7.99 0.17
C ASP A 72 4.33 -7.15 -0.92
N VAL A 73 4.28 -7.57 -2.18
CA VAL A 73 5.12 -7.00 -3.24
C VAL A 73 4.29 -6.76 -4.49
N GLY A 74 4.27 -5.51 -4.96
CA GLY A 74 3.79 -5.24 -6.32
C GLY A 74 4.92 -5.47 -7.34
N GLU A 75 4.58 -5.76 -8.59
CA GLU A 75 5.59 -6.03 -9.64
C GLU A 75 6.05 -4.77 -10.38
N ALA A 76 5.47 -3.60 -10.08
CA ALA A 76 5.80 -2.36 -10.76
C ALA A 76 7.14 -1.80 -10.27
N ARG A 77 7.76 -1.00 -11.13
CA ARG A 77 9.00 -0.27 -10.85
C ARG A 77 8.96 1.13 -11.45
N VAL A 78 9.66 2.05 -10.79
CA VAL A 78 9.96 3.39 -11.30
C VAL A 78 11.47 3.54 -11.31
N GLU A 79 12.05 3.84 -12.46
CA GLU A 79 13.49 3.97 -12.66
C GLU A 79 13.81 5.22 -13.46
N GLY A 80 15.01 5.75 -13.27
CA GLY A 80 15.45 6.96 -13.97
C GLY A 80 16.92 7.27 -13.72
N ALA A 81 17.35 8.43 -14.23
CA ALA A 81 18.70 8.92 -14.03
C ALA A 81 18.71 10.44 -13.83
N VAL A 82 19.73 10.93 -13.11
CA VAL A 82 20.02 12.35 -12.93
C VAL A 82 21.41 12.63 -13.48
N PHE A 83 21.47 13.49 -14.48
CA PHE A 83 22.71 13.88 -15.16
C PHE A 83 22.62 15.33 -15.66
N VAL A 84 23.77 15.94 -15.88
CA VAL A 84 23.89 17.24 -16.56
C VAL A 84 23.76 16.98 -18.05
N ASP A 85 22.58 17.29 -18.59
CA ASP A 85 22.28 17.21 -20.01
C ASP A 85 22.67 18.54 -20.69
N GLY A 86 23.84 18.54 -21.33
CA GLY A 86 24.39 19.72 -21.96
C GLY A 86 23.70 20.12 -23.26
N ASN A 87 23.15 19.15 -23.99
CA ASN A 87 22.52 19.37 -25.31
C ASN A 87 20.97 19.37 -25.24
N GLN A 88 20.40 19.09 -24.08
CA GLN A 88 18.98 19.14 -23.74
C GLN A 88 18.10 18.17 -24.52
N ASN A 89 18.62 16.99 -24.84
CA ASN A 89 17.87 15.99 -25.61
C ASN A 89 17.21 14.90 -24.75
N GLY A 90 17.46 14.88 -23.44
CA GLY A 90 16.90 13.90 -22.51
C GLY A 90 17.49 12.49 -22.62
N VAL A 91 18.59 12.31 -23.36
CA VAL A 91 19.29 11.04 -23.54
C VAL A 91 20.63 11.13 -22.82
N LYS A 92 20.88 10.21 -21.89
CA LYS A 92 22.18 10.17 -21.20
C LYS A 92 23.27 9.66 -22.14
N GLU A 93 24.26 10.50 -22.37
CA GLU A 93 25.36 10.23 -23.30
C GLU A 93 26.71 10.17 -22.59
N SER A 94 27.78 9.84 -23.32
CA SER A 94 29.11 9.68 -22.73
C SER A 94 29.73 10.99 -22.25
N GLN A 95 29.36 12.12 -22.88
CA GLN A 95 29.80 13.45 -22.44
C GLN A 95 29.03 13.99 -21.23
N ASP A 96 27.88 13.41 -20.89
CA ASP A 96 27.04 13.91 -19.81
C ASP A 96 27.58 13.50 -18.44
N LEU A 97 27.52 14.43 -17.51
CA LEU A 97 27.99 14.20 -16.14
C LEU A 97 26.86 13.60 -15.30
N ALA A 98 27.04 12.35 -14.84
CA ALA A 98 26.15 11.74 -13.86
C ALA A 98 26.20 12.49 -12.52
N ILE A 99 25.04 12.73 -11.91
CA ILE A 99 24.94 13.28 -10.56
C ILE A 99 24.74 12.12 -9.59
N THR A 100 25.79 11.80 -8.84
CA THR A 100 25.84 10.64 -7.94
C THR A 100 25.47 11.05 -6.52
N ASN A 101 25.02 10.07 -5.71
CA ASN A 101 24.66 10.26 -4.31
C ASN A 101 23.63 11.38 -4.05
N LEU A 102 22.75 11.66 -5.01
CA LEU A 102 21.66 12.61 -4.87
C LEU A 102 20.42 11.87 -4.36
N ALA A 103 19.81 12.37 -3.28
CA ALA A 103 18.58 11.79 -2.77
C ALA A 103 17.42 11.99 -3.76
N VAL A 104 16.68 10.92 -4.01
CA VAL A 104 15.46 10.86 -4.82
C VAL A 104 14.36 10.23 -3.97
N THR A 105 13.19 10.85 -3.96
CA THR A 105 12.05 10.42 -3.14
C THR A 105 10.84 10.15 -4.02
N LEU A 106 10.20 9.00 -3.82
CA LEU A 106 8.91 8.64 -4.41
C LEU A 106 7.82 8.69 -3.34
N THR A 107 6.76 9.44 -3.61
CA THR A 107 5.60 9.58 -2.71
C THR A 107 4.29 9.40 -3.44
N GLY A 108 3.26 8.91 -2.75
CA GLY A 108 1.89 8.84 -3.27
C GLY A 108 1.08 7.80 -2.52
N LYS A 109 0.10 7.21 -3.20
CA LYS A 109 -0.65 6.05 -2.70
C LYS A 109 -0.72 4.95 -3.74
N ASP A 110 -0.77 3.71 -3.26
CA ASP A 110 -1.10 2.58 -4.13
C ASP A 110 -2.60 2.54 -4.45
N GLU A 111 -3.00 1.67 -5.38
CA GLU A 111 -4.38 1.46 -5.83
C GLU A 111 -5.38 1.12 -4.70
N PHE A 112 -4.88 0.70 -3.53
CA PHE A 112 -5.69 0.40 -2.34
C PHE A 112 -5.76 1.58 -1.36
N GLY A 113 -5.04 2.66 -1.63
CA GLY A 113 -4.99 3.88 -0.83
C GLY A 113 -3.91 3.86 0.26
N ASN A 114 -3.01 2.88 0.27
CA ASN A 114 -1.91 2.83 1.22
C ASN A 114 -0.86 3.88 0.84
N ALA A 115 -0.41 4.66 1.82
CA ALA A 115 0.62 5.66 1.60
C ALA A 115 1.98 5.02 1.30
N VAL A 116 2.63 5.51 0.25
CA VAL A 116 3.99 5.12 -0.15
C VAL A 116 4.92 6.33 0.04
N SER A 117 6.04 6.13 0.73
CA SER A 117 7.10 7.13 0.89
C SER A 117 8.45 6.43 0.93
N LEU A 118 9.16 6.45 -0.20
CA LEU A 118 10.44 5.76 -0.38
C LEU A 118 11.52 6.77 -0.76
N THR A 119 12.74 6.53 -0.31
CA THR A 119 13.91 7.33 -0.68
C THR A 119 15.05 6.41 -1.10
N THR A 120 15.77 6.81 -2.15
CA THR A 120 17.01 6.19 -2.59
C THR A 120 17.99 7.27 -3.03
N ASN A 121 19.26 6.91 -3.21
CA ASN A 121 20.26 7.82 -3.76
C ASN A 121 20.67 7.37 -5.15
N THR A 122 20.99 8.33 -6.03
CA THR A 122 21.55 8.01 -7.33
C THR A 122 22.90 7.29 -7.22
N ASP A 123 23.12 6.29 -8.07
CA ASP A 123 24.35 5.50 -8.09
C ASP A 123 25.52 6.23 -8.79
N SER A 124 26.64 5.53 -9.02
CA SER A 124 27.82 6.09 -9.72
C SER A 124 27.55 6.48 -11.19
N ASN A 125 26.47 5.97 -11.77
CA ASN A 125 25.99 6.32 -13.11
C ASN A 125 24.87 7.37 -13.07
N GLY A 126 24.51 7.88 -11.88
CA GLY A 126 23.40 8.80 -11.71
C GLY A 126 22.02 8.12 -11.77
N ALA A 127 21.96 6.79 -11.83
CA ALA A 127 20.73 6.03 -11.95
C ALA A 127 20.07 5.81 -10.59
N PHE A 128 18.74 5.70 -10.56
CA PHE A 128 17.96 5.33 -9.38
C PHE A 128 16.82 4.39 -9.76
N SER A 129 16.34 3.60 -8.79
CA SER A 129 15.17 2.76 -8.97
C SER A 129 14.39 2.57 -7.66
N PHE A 130 13.07 2.45 -7.82
CA PHE A 130 12.12 1.97 -6.83
C PHE A 130 11.46 0.72 -7.42
N ALA A 131 11.68 -0.42 -6.79
CA ALA A 131 11.06 -1.69 -7.18
C ALA A 131 9.97 -2.07 -6.20
N ALA A 132 9.33 -3.22 -6.42
CA ALA A 132 8.32 -3.78 -5.51
C ALA A 132 7.06 -2.89 -5.35
N LEU A 133 6.78 -2.01 -6.31
CA LEU A 133 5.66 -1.07 -6.23
C LEU A 133 4.36 -1.73 -6.68
N ARG A 134 3.27 -1.46 -5.96
CA ARG A 134 1.90 -1.68 -6.49
C ARG A 134 1.53 -0.57 -7.46
N GLN A 135 0.51 -0.80 -8.30
CA GLN A 135 -0.01 0.25 -9.17
C GLN A 135 -0.43 1.45 -8.32
N PRO A 136 -0.16 2.69 -8.78
CA PRO A 136 -0.63 3.86 -8.07
C PRO A 136 -2.15 3.99 -8.14
N ASP A 137 -2.73 4.76 -7.22
CA ASP A 137 -4.11 5.22 -7.40
C ASP A 137 -4.25 6.23 -8.55
N ALA A 138 -5.44 6.81 -8.69
CA ALA A 138 -5.74 7.77 -9.76
C ALA A 138 -4.90 9.06 -9.70
N ASP A 139 -4.32 9.40 -8.55
CA ASP A 139 -3.47 10.58 -8.38
C ASP A 139 -2.00 10.29 -8.77
N GLY A 140 -1.61 9.02 -8.88
CA GLY A 140 -0.27 8.62 -9.31
C GLY A 140 0.79 8.63 -8.19
N TYR A 141 1.99 8.17 -8.52
CA TYR A 141 3.18 8.45 -7.73
C TYR A 141 3.89 9.71 -8.23
N VAL A 142 4.46 10.47 -7.29
CA VAL A 142 5.29 11.65 -7.55
C VAL A 142 6.74 11.32 -7.20
N VAL A 143 7.65 11.61 -8.13
CA VAL A 143 9.10 11.48 -7.92
C VAL A 143 9.72 12.87 -7.80
N THR A 144 10.49 13.09 -6.75
CA THR A 144 11.24 14.33 -6.51
C THR A 144 12.71 14.00 -6.28
N ARG A 145 13.59 14.97 -6.53
CA ARG A 145 15.02 14.87 -6.21
C ARG A 145 15.40 16.02 -5.28
N ALA A 146 16.39 15.80 -4.44
CA ALA A 146 17.00 16.86 -3.66
C ALA A 146 17.66 17.90 -4.58
N ASP A 147 17.81 19.13 -4.05
CA ASP A 147 18.61 20.15 -4.71
C ASP A 147 20.06 19.67 -4.84
N THR A 148 20.64 19.89 -6.00
CA THR A 148 22.07 19.65 -6.22
C THR A 148 22.88 20.73 -5.50
N PRO A 149 23.84 20.37 -4.63
CA PRO A 149 24.75 21.34 -4.01
C PRO A 149 25.47 22.15 -5.11
N ARG A 150 25.55 23.47 -4.90
CA ARG A 150 26.29 24.39 -5.78
C ARG A 150 27.78 24.40 -5.45
#